data_AF-A0AAU9X0C0-F1
#
_entry.id   AF-A0AAU9X0C0-F1
#
_cell.length_a   1.000
_cell.length_b   1.000
_cell.length_c   1.000
_cell.angle_alpha   90.00
_cell.angle_beta   90.00
_cell.angle_gamma   90.00
#
_symmetry.space_group_name_H-M   'P 1'
#
loop_
_entity.id
_entity.type
_entity.pdbx_description
1 polymer ?
#
loop_
_entity_poly.entity_id
_entity_poly.type
_entity_poly.pdbx_seq_one_letter_code
_entity_poly.pdbx_strand_id
1 'polypeptide(L)'
;SGSVHCNPSTGASYWGCTNSFHYKDKLMTIVTDDSNNAILPPVEDIEGLKPGNSHQCGIKKHFYSLDGASLNSPQLTFRNLSNPFSVSRGQEMRIWYGQDWKDCSENDGNKGKTCVDVYAWYV
;
A
#
# COMPACT_ATOMS: atom_id res chain seq x y z
N SER A 1 12.03 5.96 8.35
CA SER A 1 13.17 5.00 8.35
C SER A 1 12.65 3.58 8.51
N GLY A 2 13.45 2.57 8.16
CA GLY A 2 13.08 1.16 8.22
C GLY A 2 12.67 0.60 6.86
N SER A 3 12.25 -0.66 6.86
CA SER A 3 11.82 -1.39 5.67
C SER A 3 10.90 -2.55 6.05
N VAL A 4 10.15 -3.04 5.08
CA VAL A 4 9.19 -4.14 5.19
C VAL A 4 9.50 -5.24 4.17
N HIS A 5 9.19 -6.48 4.55
CA HIS A 5 9.21 -7.66 3.69
C HIS A 5 7.80 -8.23 3.57
N CYS A 6 7.45 -8.67 2.37
CA CYS A 6 6.17 -9.36 2.06
C CYS A 6 6.25 -10.89 2.10
N ASN A 7 7.45 -11.45 2.21
CA ASN A 7 7.72 -12.88 2.28
C ASN A 7 9.19 -13.07 2.70
N PRO A 8 9.64 -14.30 2.99
CA PRO A 8 10.98 -14.55 3.51
C PRO A 8 12.05 -14.58 2.42
N SER A 9 11.67 -14.69 1.13
CA SER A 9 12.57 -14.95 0.01
C SER A 9 12.92 -13.70 -0.80
N THR A 10 12.16 -12.61 -0.67
CA THR A 10 12.40 -11.37 -1.43
C THR A 10 12.92 -10.25 -0.54
N GLY A 11 13.63 -9.30 -1.17
CA GLY A 11 14.25 -8.17 -0.49
C GLY A 11 13.26 -7.22 0.19
N ALA A 12 13.74 -6.46 1.16
CA ALA A 12 12.94 -5.45 1.83
C ALA A 12 12.70 -4.23 0.92
N SER A 13 11.64 -3.48 1.18
CA SER A 13 11.46 -2.15 0.59
C SER A 13 10.81 -1.18 1.56
N TYR A 14 10.67 0.08 1.18
CA TYR A 14 9.98 1.07 2.01
C TYR A 14 8.46 0.97 1.89
N TRP A 15 7.95 0.70 0.69
CA TRP A 15 6.54 0.95 0.33
C TRP A 15 5.76 -0.24 -0.22
N GLY A 16 6.39 -1.41 -0.40
CA GLY A 16 5.72 -2.56 -0.98
C GLY A 16 6.54 -3.85 -0.99
N CYS A 17 6.29 -4.68 -1.99
CA CYS A 17 6.84 -6.02 -2.09
C CYS A 17 7.75 -6.16 -3.33
N THR A 18 8.98 -6.61 -3.12
CA THR A 18 9.96 -6.85 -4.21
C THR A 18 9.72 -8.16 -4.98
N ASN A 19 8.64 -8.90 -4.67
CA ASN A 19 8.24 -10.08 -5.43
C ASN A 19 7.68 -9.66 -6.80
N SER A 20 8.58 -9.61 -7.79
CA SER A 20 8.27 -9.19 -9.16
C SER A 20 7.30 -10.13 -9.87
N PHE A 21 7.23 -11.41 -9.48
CA PHE A 21 6.31 -12.39 -10.07
C PHE A 21 4.85 -12.02 -9.81
N HIS A 22 4.51 -11.63 -8.57
CA HIS A 22 3.15 -11.23 -8.21
C HIS A 22 2.89 -9.74 -8.46
N TYR A 23 3.85 -8.87 -8.13
CA TYR A 23 3.57 -7.45 -7.93
C TYR A 23 4.27 -6.52 -8.91
N LYS A 24 5.30 -6.97 -9.64
CA LYS A 24 6.00 -6.14 -10.65
C LYS A 24 6.36 -4.72 -10.16
N ASP A 25 6.97 -4.65 -8.98
CA ASP A 25 7.40 -3.39 -8.32
C ASP A 25 6.27 -2.42 -7.92
N LYS A 26 5.03 -2.93 -7.82
CA LYS A 26 3.88 -2.15 -7.34
C LYS A 26 3.92 -1.90 -5.84
N LEU A 27 3.40 -0.74 -5.47
CA LEU A 27 3.32 -0.25 -4.10
C LEU A 27 2.18 -0.96 -3.35
N MET A 28 2.33 -1.10 -2.03
CA MET A 28 1.33 -1.69 -1.13
C MET A 28 1.03 -0.80 0.08
N THR A 29 1.39 0.48 0.02
CA THR A 29 1.12 1.41 1.11
C THR A 29 -0.27 2.01 0.93
N ILE A 30 -1.22 1.62 1.76
CA ILE A 30 -2.62 2.04 1.65
C ILE A 30 -2.97 2.95 2.83
N VAL A 31 -3.49 4.14 2.54
CA VAL A 31 -4.01 5.06 3.56
C VAL A 31 -5.51 4.88 3.66
N THR A 32 -6.02 4.65 4.86
CA THR A 32 -7.45 4.44 5.12
C THR A 32 -8.01 5.43 6.13
N ASP A 33 -9.34 5.52 6.19
CA ASP A 33 -10.05 6.06 7.37
C ASP A 33 -10.02 5.07 8.55
N ASP A 34 -10.68 5.45 9.64
CA ASP A 34 -10.84 4.65 10.87
C ASP A 34 -11.73 3.40 10.70
N SER A 35 -12.45 3.33 9.59
CA SER A 35 -13.33 2.24 9.18
C SER A 35 -12.66 1.32 8.14
N ASN A 36 -11.36 1.52 7.90
CA ASN A 36 -10.53 0.77 6.94
C ASN A 36 -10.95 0.94 5.46
N ASN A 37 -11.67 2.00 5.11
CA ASN A 37 -11.94 2.36 3.72
C ASN A 37 -10.72 3.08 3.12
N ALA A 38 -10.30 2.69 1.92
CA ALA A 38 -9.16 3.31 1.25
C ALA A 38 -9.46 4.78 0.89
N ILE A 39 -8.52 5.65 1.26
CA ILE A 39 -8.48 7.07 0.91
C ILE A 39 -7.39 7.29 -0.16
N LEU A 40 -6.18 6.78 0.07
CA LEU A 40 -5.06 6.85 -0.88
C LEU A 40 -4.41 5.47 -1.06
N PRO A 41 -4.08 5.08 -2.31
CA PRO A 41 -4.58 5.69 -3.55
C PRO A 41 -6.12 5.57 -3.65
N PRO A 42 -6.75 6.26 -4.61
CA PRO A 42 -8.16 6.02 -4.94
C PRO A 42 -8.44 4.53 -5.18
N VAL A 43 -9.61 4.06 -4.74
CA VAL A 43 -9.94 2.61 -4.73
C VAL A 43 -9.98 1.99 -6.15
N GLU A 44 -10.25 2.81 -7.16
CA GLU A 44 -10.20 2.46 -8.57
C GLU A 44 -8.79 2.09 -9.04
N ASP A 45 -7.76 2.73 -8.49
CA ASP A 45 -6.35 2.52 -8.84
C ASP A 45 -5.75 1.31 -8.11
N ILE A 46 -6.43 0.80 -7.08
CA ILE A 46 -5.99 -0.40 -6.36
C ILE A 46 -6.33 -1.64 -7.18
N GLU A 47 -5.33 -2.46 -7.39
CA GLU A 47 -5.35 -3.71 -8.12
C GLU A 47 -5.33 -4.93 -7.18
N GLY A 48 -5.89 -6.03 -7.66
CA GLY A 48 -5.74 -7.37 -7.09
C GLY A 48 -5.02 -8.30 -8.05
N LEU A 49 -4.62 -9.49 -7.60
CA LEU A 49 -4.01 -10.47 -8.51
C LEU A 49 -5.04 -10.98 -9.51
N LYS A 50 -4.56 -11.49 -10.65
CA LYS A 50 -5.43 -12.07 -11.67
C LYS A 50 -6.15 -13.33 -11.15
N PRO A 51 -7.39 -13.60 -11.61
CA PRO A 51 -8.06 -14.88 -11.36
C PRO A 51 -7.18 -16.07 -11.75
N GLY A 52 -7.28 -17.16 -10.99
CA GLY A 52 -6.46 -18.37 -11.20
C GLY A 52 -5.08 -18.33 -10.55
N ASN A 53 -4.72 -17.26 -9.86
CA ASN A 53 -3.54 -17.23 -9.00
C ASN A 53 -3.82 -17.97 -7.67
N SER A 54 -2.90 -18.83 -7.22
CA SER A 54 -2.98 -19.58 -5.96
C SER A 54 -2.57 -18.77 -4.72
N HIS A 55 -2.10 -17.54 -4.90
CA HIS A 55 -1.69 -16.66 -3.82
C HIS A 55 -2.87 -16.32 -2.90
N GLN A 56 -2.65 -16.33 -1.59
CA GLN A 56 -3.71 -16.20 -0.57
C GLN A 56 -4.51 -14.89 -0.68
N CYS A 57 -3.88 -13.81 -1.13
CA CYS A 57 -4.57 -12.54 -1.38
C CYS A 57 -5.56 -12.58 -2.55
N GLY A 58 -5.40 -13.52 -3.49
CA GLY A 58 -6.29 -13.69 -4.64
C GLY A 58 -6.60 -12.38 -5.37
N ILE A 59 -7.87 -12.20 -5.72
CA ILE A 59 -8.36 -10.99 -6.42
C ILE A 59 -8.61 -9.79 -5.49
N LYS A 60 -8.34 -9.90 -4.17
CA LYS A 60 -8.54 -8.78 -3.24
C LYS A 60 -7.64 -7.62 -3.68
N LYS A 61 -8.18 -6.40 -3.74
CA LYS A 61 -7.43 -5.19 -4.11
C LYS A 61 -6.45 -4.80 -2.99
N HIS A 62 -5.15 -4.79 -3.25
CA HIS A 62 -4.14 -4.51 -2.20
C HIS A 62 -2.81 -3.91 -2.69
N PHE A 63 -2.65 -3.65 -3.98
CA PHE A 63 -1.43 -3.03 -4.52
C PHE A 63 -1.77 -2.10 -5.67
N TYR A 64 -0.86 -1.18 -6.03
CA TYR A 64 -1.13 -0.17 -7.05
C TYR A 64 0.16 0.33 -7.70
N SER A 65 -0.01 1.02 -8.82
CA SER A 65 1.08 1.74 -9.49
C SER A 65 0.95 3.23 -9.22
N LEU A 66 2.06 3.93 -9.05
CA LEU A 66 2.08 5.39 -8.89
C LEU A 66 3.20 5.96 -9.75
N ASP A 67 2.83 6.83 -10.69
CA ASP A 67 3.76 7.38 -11.65
C ASP A 67 4.92 8.12 -10.97
N GLY A 68 6.15 7.81 -11.39
CA GLY A 68 7.37 8.38 -10.82
C GLY A 68 7.74 7.85 -9.43
N ALA A 69 7.01 6.88 -8.89
CA ALA A 69 7.33 6.23 -7.63
C ALA A 69 7.81 4.79 -7.82
N SER A 70 8.60 4.31 -6.87
CA SER A 70 9.16 2.97 -6.80
C SER A 70 9.09 2.46 -5.37
N LEU A 71 9.30 1.17 -5.18
CA LEU A 71 9.32 0.52 -3.86
C LEU A 71 10.25 1.19 -2.83
N ASN A 72 11.29 1.91 -3.29
CA ASN A 72 12.31 2.55 -2.45
C ASN A 72 12.41 4.07 -2.66
N SER A 73 11.40 4.69 -3.26
CA SER A 73 11.37 6.15 -3.40
C SER A 73 11.49 6.82 -2.01
N PRO A 74 12.14 7.99 -1.87
CA PRO A 74 12.24 8.65 -0.57
C PRO A 74 10.90 9.19 -0.04
N GLN A 75 9.93 9.38 -0.94
CA GLN A 75 8.57 9.81 -0.63
C GLN A 75 7.58 9.24 -1.65
N LEU A 76 6.33 9.09 -1.24
CA LEU A 76 5.19 8.88 -2.14
C LEU A 76 4.41 10.18 -2.22
N THR A 77 4.15 10.67 -3.44
CA THR A 77 3.41 11.92 -3.64
C THR A 77 2.18 11.64 -4.47
N PHE A 78 1.01 11.70 -3.85
CA PHE A 78 -0.27 11.59 -4.52
C PHE A 78 -0.67 12.99 -5.01
N ARG A 79 -0.55 13.24 -6.31
CA ARG A 79 -0.91 14.52 -6.95
C ARG A 79 -2.20 14.34 -7.75
N ASN A 80 -2.88 15.45 -8.07
CA ASN A 80 -4.01 15.48 -8.98
C ASN A 80 -5.12 14.47 -8.62
N LEU A 81 -5.49 14.42 -7.33
CA LEU A 81 -6.57 13.53 -6.88
C LEU A 81 -7.86 13.89 -7.63
N SER A 82 -8.32 12.99 -8.48
CA SER A 82 -9.57 13.15 -9.26
C SER A 82 -10.77 13.41 -8.36
N ASN A 83 -10.75 12.86 -7.15
CA ASN A 83 -11.70 13.11 -6.09
C ASN A 83 -10.94 13.45 -4.78
N PRO A 84 -10.72 14.74 -4.47
CA PRO A 84 -10.09 15.12 -3.21
C PRO A 84 -11.00 14.71 -2.04
N PHE A 85 -10.40 14.17 -0.98
CA PHE A 85 -11.13 13.82 0.24
C PHE A 85 -11.04 14.97 1.24
N SER A 86 -12.14 15.22 1.95
CA SER A 86 -12.17 16.18 3.05
C SER A 86 -11.59 15.57 4.31
N VAL A 87 -10.74 16.32 5.01
CA VAL A 87 -10.26 15.97 6.35
C VAL A 87 -10.91 16.85 7.40
N SER A 88 -11.28 16.25 8.53
CA SER A 88 -11.82 16.97 9.69
C SER A 88 -10.87 16.90 10.87
N ARG A 89 -10.96 17.89 11.78
CA ARG A 89 -10.18 17.88 13.01
C ARG A 89 -10.51 16.62 13.83
N GLY A 90 -9.48 15.88 14.21
CA GLY A 90 -9.62 14.65 15.01
C GLY A 90 -9.97 13.41 14.18
N GLN A 91 -10.09 13.53 12.86
CA GLN A 91 -10.22 12.36 11.99
C GLN A 91 -8.94 11.51 12.07
N GLU A 92 -9.11 10.23 12.36
CA GLU A 92 -8.03 9.26 12.34
C GLU A 92 -7.83 8.74 10.90
N MET A 93 -6.57 8.65 10.51
CA MET A 93 -6.15 8.02 9.27
C MET A 93 -5.08 6.99 9.60
N ARG A 94 -5.10 5.87 8.88
CA ARG A 94 -4.17 4.75 9.11
C ARG A 94 -3.37 4.49 7.86
N ILE A 95 -2.11 4.11 8.02
CA ILE A 95 -1.27 3.62 6.94
C ILE A 95 -1.12 2.12 7.13
N TRP A 96 -1.54 1.36 6.13
CA TRP A 96 -1.49 -0.08 6.10
C TRP A 96 -0.52 -0.59 5.06
N TYR A 97 0.00 -1.78 5.33
CA TYR A 97 0.58 -2.63 4.30
C TYR A 97 -0.55 -3.42 3.62
N GLY A 98 -0.55 -3.49 2.30
CA GLY A 98 -1.72 -3.96 1.54
C GLY A 98 -2.17 -5.39 1.87
N GLN A 99 -1.22 -6.29 2.14
CA GLN A 99 -1.51 -7.66 2.57
C GLN A 99 -2.24 -7.68 3.94
N ASP A 100 -1.71 -6.92 4.90
CA ASP A 100 -2.27 -6.74 6.26
C ASP A 100 -3.66 -6.07 6.21
N TRP A 101 -3.83 -5.02 5.41
CA TRP A 101 -5.14 -4.38 5.19
C TRP A 101 -6.22 -5.35 4.69
N LYS A 102 -5.83 -6.38 3.94
CA LYS A 102 -6.74 -7.38 3.38
C LYS A 102 -6.78 -8.68 4.14
N ASP A 103 -6.06 -8.77 5.27
CA ASP A 103 -5.92 -9.95 6.09
C ASP A 103 -5.60 -11.16 5.19
N CYS A 104 -4.44 -11.10 4.55
CA CYS A 104 -3.97 -12.13 3.65
C CYS A 104 -2.46 -12.24 3.72
N SER A 105 -1.93 -13.46 3.52
CA SER A 105 -0.47 -13.69 3.57
C SER A 105 0.14 -13.46 4.96
N GLU A 106 -0.68 -13.40 6.03
CA GLU A 106 -0.23 -13.18 7.41
C GLU A 106 0.79 -14.22 7.89
N ASN A 107 0.63 -15.46 7.43
CA ASN A 107 1.53 -16.57 7.77
C ASN A 107 2.71 -16.72 6.81
N ASP A 108 2.82 -15.86 5.79
CA ASP A 108 3.85 -15.97 4.76
C ASP A 108 5.14 -15.24 5.17
N GLY A 109 5.27 -14.84 6.45
CA GLY A 109 6.51 -14.27 6.99
C GLY A 109 6.71 -12.79 6.67
N ASN A 110 5.60 -12.03 6.57
CA ASN A 110 5.63 -10.57 6.60
C ASN A 110 6.39 -10.10 7.84
N LYS A 111 7.32 -9.16 7.67
CA LYS A 111 8.13 -8.64 8.77
C LYS A 111 8.70 -7.26 8.47
N GLY A 112 9.19 -6.61 9.51
CA GLY A 112 9.78 -5.28 9.42
C GLY A 112 8.77 -4.18 9.71
N LYS A 113 9.23 -2.95 9.63
CA LYS A 113 8.44 -1.74 9.92
C LYS A 113 9.09 -0.56 9.21
N THR A 114 8.26 0.26 8.58
CA THR A 114 8.65 1.57 8.04
C THR A 114 7.95 2.66 8.83
N CYS A 115 8.71 3.63 9.33
CA CYS A 115 8.20 4.85 9.95
C CYS A 115 8.30 6.01 8.95
N VAL A 116 7.26 6.83 8.86
CA VAL A 116 7.14 7.91 7.86
C VAL A 116 6.53 9.15 8.49
N ASP A 117 6.89 10.30 7.94
CA ASP A 117 6.17 11.55 8.18
C ASP A 117 5.10 11.72 7.10
N VAL A 118 3.95 12.29 7.48
CA VAL A 118 2.84 12.53 6.58
C VAL A 118 2.60 14.03 6.47
N TYR A 119 2.57 14.53 5.24
CA TYR A 119 2.33 15.93 4.93
C TYR A 119 1.12 16.04 4.02
N ALA A 120 0.30 17.06 4.24
CA ALA A 120 -0.88 17.34 3.43
C ALA A 120 -0.82 18.78 2.92
N TRP A 121 -1.18 18.97 1.65
CA TRP A 121 -1.48 20.27 1.09
C TRP A 121 -3.00 20.40 0.99
N TYR A 122 -3.58 21.38 1.69
CA TYR A 122 -5.00 21.65 1.70
C TYR A 122 -5.31 22.95 0.96
N VAL A 123 -6.51 23.04 0.38
CA VAL A 123 -7.04 24.21 -0.35
C VAL A 123 -8.40 24.61 0.18
#